data_AF-A0A2V7KQB9-F1
#
_entry.id   AF-A0A2V7KQB9-F1
#
_cell.length_a   1.000
_cell.length_b   1.000
_cell.length_c   1.000
_cell.angle_alpha   90.00
_cell.angle_beta   90.00
_cell.angle_gamma   90.00
#
_symmetry.space_group_name_H-M   'P 1'
#
loop_
_entity.id
_entity.type
_entity.pdbx_description
1 polymer ?
#
loop_
_entity_poly.entity_id
_entity_poly.type
_entity_poly.pdbx_seq_one_letter_code
_entity_poly.pdbx_strand_id
1 'polypeptide(L)'
;MRKLFSGMVLAALALSAATGAQAQQHHTGASMAGAKHELGVDLGLAYVKPNNVSGGISLQTPVDVRFGFVPRSGKKLMWEPRLTLNFNTVGGNTTYLFTPQVNALYANTPGMHRKGMYFTGGAGLVMGDGGAGSGTALKLEAGIGWRKPYESAAWRYEVGVQYVSASDNLGLFADYIAIGGRIGISLWH
;
A
#
# COMPACT_ATOMS: atom_id res chain seq x y z
N MET A 1 7.98 19.33 11.24
CA MET A 1 7.10 18.40 10.49
C MET A 1 6.60 17.22 11.31
N ARG A 2 7.29 16.79 12.38
CA ARG A 2 6.85 15.72 13.30
C ARG A 2 5.37 15.75 13.71
N LYS A 3 4.84 16.90 14.17
CA LYS A 3 3.42 17.05 14.56
C LYS A 3 2.44 16.88 13.39
N LEU A 4 2.85 17.27 12.19
CA LEU A 4 2.07 17.14 10.95
C LEU A 4 2.01 15.67 10.52
N PHE A 5 3.15 14.97 10.53
CA PHE A 5 3.21 13.53 10.25
C PHE A 5 2.45 12.70 11.28
N SER A 6 2.61 12.97 12.58
CA SER A 6 1.85 12.28 13.63
C SER A 6 0.34 12.54 13.51
N GLY A 7 -0.06 13.77 13.19
CA GLY A 7 -1.45 14.13 12.95
C GLY A 7 -2.04 13.43 11.72
N MET A 8 -1.27 13.33 10.63
CA MET A 8 -1.69 12.58 9.43
C MET A 8 -1.80 11.08 9.67
N VAL A 9 -0.88 10.48 10.44
CA VAL A 9 -0.95 9.06 10.80
C VAL A 9 -2.21 8.78 11.62
N LEU A 10 -2.48 9.60 12.64
CA LEU A 10 -3.69 9.49 13.46
C LEU A 10 -4.95 9.73 12.63
N ALA A 11 -4.94 10.71 11.74
CA ALA A 11 -6.07 10.99 10.84
C ALA A 11 -6.31 9.83 9.87
N ALA A 12 -5.26 9.24 9.29
CA ALA A 12 -5.37 8.09 8.39
C ALA A 12 -5.87 6.83 9.11
N LEU A 13 -5.41 6.59 10.35
CA LEU A 13 -5.90 5.51 11.22
C LEU A 13 -7.37 5.73 11.62
N ALA A 14 -7.74 6.96 11.97
CA ALA A 14 -9.12 7.30 12.32
C ALA A 14 -10.05 7.17 11.11
N LEU A 15 -9.60 7.61 9.93
CA LEU A 15 -10.38 7.51 8.70
C LEU A 15 -10.56 6.04 8.29
N SER A 16 -9.49 5.22 8.35
CA SER A 16 -9.57 3.79 8.01
C SER A 16 -10.48 3.02 8.97
N ALA A 17 -10.37 3.28 10.28
CA ALA A 17 -11.25 2.68 11.28
C ALA A 17 -12.72 3.12 11.12
N ALA A 18 -12.97 4.41 10.87
CA ALA A 18 -14.32 4.94 10.66
C ALA A 18 -14.97 4.37 9.38
N THR A 19 -14.22 4.27 8.29
CA THR A 19 -14.72 3.67 7.04
C THR A 19 -14.96 2.17 7.17
N GLY A 20 -14.14 1.44 7.94
CA GLY A 20 -14.39 0.03 8.26
C GLY A 20 -15.68 -0.16 9.05
N ALA A 21 -15.92 0.68 10.07
CA ALA A 21 -17.14 0.64 10.88
C ALA A 21 -18.41 1.00 10.08
N GLN A 22 -18.35 1.99 9.18
CA GLN A 22 -19.49 2.35 8.32
C GLN A 22 -19.77 1.31 7.24
N ALA A 23 -18.72 0.67 6.68
CA ALA A 23 -18.89 -0.45 5.77
C ALA A 23 -19.54 -1.67 6.46
N GLN A 24 -19.25 -1.90 7.74
CA GLN A 24 -19.86 -2.98 8.52
C GLN A 24 -21.34 -2.74 8.83
N GLN A 25 -21.76 -1.48 9.02
CA GLN A 25 -23.15 -1.14 9.35
C GLN A 25 -24.13 -1.20 8.16
N HIS A 26 -23.64 -1.16 6.91
CA HIS A 26 -24.50 -1.16 5.71
C HIS A 26 -24.57 -2.50 4.95
N HIS A 27 -23.91 -3.55 5.43
CA HIS A 27 -23.76 -4.81 4.68
C HIS A 27 -24.31 -6.04 5.41
N THR A 28 -25.62 -6.06 5.65
CA THR A 28 -26.38 -7.31 5.88
C THR A 28 -26.94 -7.90 4.58
N GLY A 29 -26.30 -7.70 3.42
CA GLY A 29 -26.76 -8.33 2.16
C GLY A 29 -26.34 -7.73 0.82
N ALA A 30 -25.38 -6.80 0.74
CA ALA A 30 -25.03 -6.18 -0.55
C ALA A 30 -24.13 -7.10 -1.39
N SER A 31 -24.60 -7.49 -2.57
CA SER A 31 -23.79 -8.22 -3.55
C SER A 31 -22.62 -7.34 -4.01
N MET A 32 -21.43 -7.93 -4.05
CA MET A 32 -20.20 -7.33 -4.59
C MET A 32 -20.34 -6.84 -6.04
N ALA A 33 -21.42 -7.21 -6.74
CA ALA A 33 -21.61 -7.02 -8.18
C ALA A 33 -21.61 -5.55 -8.63
N GLY A 34 -22.00 -4.60 -7.78
CA GLY A 34 -22.19 -3.18 -8.12
C GLY A 34 -21.12 -2.19 -7.65
N ALA A 35 -20.11 -2.64 -6.90
CA ALA A 35 -19.15 -1.74 -6.26
C ALA A 35 -18.37 -0.88 -7.27
N LYS A 36 -18.26 0.42 -6.97
CA LYS A 36 -17.53 1.43 -7.76
C LYS A 36 -16.15 1.72 -7.19
N HIS A 37 -15.97 1.47 -5.89
CA HIS A 37 -14.74 1.70 -5.17
C HIS A 37 -14.34 0.48 -4.35
N GLU A 38 -13.03 0.33 -4.17
CA GLU A 38 -12.41 -0.62 -3.25
C GLU A 38 -11.66 0.19 -2.19
N LEU A 39 -11.88 -0.07 -0.91
CA LEU A 39 -11.01 0.39 0.16
C LEU A 39 -10.27 -0.82 0.72
N GLY A 40 -8.97 -0.72 0.94
CA GLY A 40 -8.23 -1.82 1.53
C GLY A 40 -7.09 -1.39 2.43
N VAL A 41 -6.68 -2.31 3.29
CA VAL A 41 -5.56 -2.15 4.22
C VAL A 41 -4.66 -3.37 4.07
N ASP A 42 -3.36 -3.13 3.91
CA ASP A 42 -2.34 -4.15 3.77
C ASP A 42 -1.31 -4.15 4.90
N LEU A 43 -0.77 -5.34 5.14
CA LEU A 43 0.42 -5.60 5.92
C LEU A 43 1.51 -6.12 4.98
N GLY A 44 2.64 -5.42 4.89
CA GLY A 44 3.74 -5.79 4.00
C GLY A 44 4.93 -6.40 4.74
N LEU A 45 5.61 -7.33 4.09
CA LEU A 45 6.91 -7.86 4.50
C LEU A 45 7.83 -7.90 3.28
N ALA A 46 9.02 -7.35 3.39
CA ALA A 46 9.98 -7.33 2.29
C ALA A 46 11.40 -7.58 2.77
N TYR A 47 12.18 -8.30 1.97
CA TYR A 47 13.63 -8.27 2.04
C TYR A 47 14.13 -7.05 1.27
N VAL A 48 14.92 -6.19 1.92
CA VAL A 48 15.43 -4.94 1.37
C VAL A 48 16.96 -5.04 1.25
N LYS A 49 17.49 -4.75 0.07
CA LYS A 49 18.93 -4.71 -0.21
C LYS A 49 19.34 -3.31 -0.65
N PRO A 50 19.88 -2.49 0.26
CA PRO A 50 20.52 -1.22 -0.12
C PRO A 50 21.82 -1.48 -0.90
N ASN A 51 22.20 -0.56 -1.78
CA ASN A 51 23.37 -0.73 -2.63
C ASN A 51 24.70 -0.80 -1.86
N ASN A 52 24.81 -0.09 -0.73
CA ASN A 52 26.09 0.13 -0.04
C ASN A 52 26.26 -0.68 1.27
N VAL A 53 25.27 -1.48 1.67
CA VAL A 53 25.32 -2.28 2.91
C VAL A 53 24.65 -3.65 2.75
N SER A 54 24.81 -4.53 3.74
CA SER A 54 24.09 -5.82 3.80
C SER A 54 22.57 -5.60 3.84
N GLY A 55 21.82 -6.48 3.15
CA GLY A 55 20.36 -6.42 3.14
C GLY A 55 19.74 -7.05 4.39
N GLY A 56 18.46 -6.81 4.61
CA GLY A 56 17.71 -7.29 5.78
C GLY A 56 16.21 -7.44 5.53
N ILE A 57 15.51 -8.02 6.50
CA ILE A 57 14.05 -8.15 6.46
C ILE A 57 13.42 -6.89 7.07
N SER A 58 12.46 -6.31 6.37
CA SER A 58 11.69 -5.14 6.77
C SER A 58 10.21 -5.49 6.85
N LEU A 59 9.60 -5.19 7.99
CA LEU A 59 8.15 -5.25 8.18
C LEU A 59 7.55 -3.88 7.82
N GLN A 60 6.76 -3.82 6.75
CA GLN A 60 6.18 -2.59 6.19
C GLN A 60 4.75 -2.42 6.71
N THR A 61 4.62 -1.75 7.86
CA THR A 61 3.40 -1.73 8.68
C THR A 61 3.37 -0.47 9.54
N PRO A 62 2.21 -0.01 10.05
CA PRO A 62 0.89 -0.66 10.04
C PRO A 62 -0.18 -0.01 9.15
N VAL A 63 0.13 1.06 8.41
CA VAL A 63 -0.87 1.78 7.60
C VAL A 63 -0.44 1.82 6.15
N ASP A 64 -0.81 0.79 5.39
CA ASP A 64 -0.82 0.82 3.93
C ASP A 64 -2.27 0.80 3.47
N VAL A 65 -2.82 1.99 3.21
CA VAL A 65 -4.21 2.17 2.81
C VAL A 65 -4.27 2.33 1.31
N ARG A 66 -5.19 1.61 0.67
CA ARG A 66 -5.45 1.70 -0.76
C ARG A 66 -6.88 2.11 -1.04
N PHE A 67 -7.06 2.86 -2.11
CA PHE A 67 -8.36 3.19 -2.67
C PHE A 67 -8.36 2.84 -4.14
N GLY A 68 -9.20 1.89 -4.56
CA GLY A 68 -9.28 1.40 -5.92
C GLY A 68 -10.52 1.91 -6.65
N PHE A 69 -10.36 2.35 -7.89
CA PHE A 69 -11.47 2.71 -8.78
C PHE A 69 -11.90 1.50 -9.59
N VAL A 70 -13.02 0.90 -9.20
CA VAL A 70 -13.48 -0.35 -9.80
C VAL A 70 -13.92 -0.09 -11.24
N PRO A 71 -13.31 -0.80 -12.22
CA PRO A 71 -13.69 -0.62 -13.61
C PRO A 71 -15.15 -1.00 -13.83
N ARG A 72 -15.81 -0.28 -14.74
CA ARG A 72 -17.09 -0.71 -15.31
C ARG A 72 -16.94 -2.12 -15.91
N SER A 73 -18.04 -2.87 -15.91
CA SER A 73 -18.09 -4.23 -16.46
C SER A 73 -17.40 -4.33 -17.82
N GLY A 74 -16.57 -5.36 -18.01
CA GLY A 74 -15.82 -5.60 -19.25
C GLY A 74 -14.43 -4.97 -19.32
N LYS A 75 -14.04 -4.08 -18.39
CA LYS A 75 -12.67 -3.53 -18.34
C LYS A 75 -11.76 -4.35 -17.43
N LYS A 76 -10.48 -4.42 -17.82
CA LYS A 76 -9.42 -5.19 -17.13
C LYS A 76 -8.44 -4.32 -16.34
N LEU A 77 -8.54 -2.99 -16.46
CA LEU A 77 -7.62 -2.06 -15.81
C LEU A 77 -8.34 -1.36 -14.66
N MET A 78 -7.71 -1.36 -13.49
CA MET A 78 -8.17 -0.71 -12.27
C MET A 78 -7.05 0.19 -11.75
N TRP A 79 -7.39 1.42 -11.37
CA TRP A 79 -6.43 2.36 -10.78
C TRP A 79 -6.57 2.36 -9.26
N GLU A 80 -5.45 2.43 -8.56
CA GLU A 80 -5.38 2.30 -7.12
C GLU A 80 -4.35 3.25 -6.53
N PRO A 81 -4.76 4.46 -6.11
CA PRO A 81 -4.01 5.23 -5.14
C PRO A 81 -3.72 4.43 -3.87
N ARG A 82 -2.49 4.51 -3.37
CA ARG A 82 -2.09 3.93 -2.10
C ARG A 82 -1.28 4.92 -1.27
N LEU A 83 -1.35 4.71 0.03
CA LEU A 83 -0.67 5.50 1.03
C LEU A 83 -0.04 4.59 2.05
N THR A 84 1.29 4.53 2.06
CA THR A 84 2.03 3.77 3.04
C THR A 84 2.71 4.70 4.04
N LEU A 85 2.52 4.41 5.33
CA LEU A 85 3.19 5.06 6.44
C LEU A 85 4.05 4.03 7.16
N ASN A 86 5.35 4.27 7.20
CA ASN A 86 6.29 3.50 8.01
C ASN A 86 6.90 4.41 9.06
N PHE A 87 6.99 3.93 10.30
CA PHE A 87 7.78 4.59 11.33
C PHE A 87 8.76 3.58 11.92
N ASN A 88 9.99 4.01 12.17
CA ASN A 88 11.00 3.18 12.80
C ASN A 88 11.59 3.96 13.98
N THR A 89 11.58 3.37 15.17
CA THR A 89 12.21 3.97 16.36
C THR A 89 13.30 3.04 16.87
N VAL A 90 14.55 3.46 16.69
CA VAL A 90 15.74 2.71 17.14
C VAL A 90 16.68 3.68 17.86
N GLY A 91 17.17 3.31 19.04
CA GLY A 91 18.19 4.08 19.77
C GLY A 91 17.76 5.50 20.15
N GLY A 92 16.46 5.78 20.30
CA GLY A 92 15.94 7.10 20.65
C GLY A 92 15.71 8.05 19.47
N ASN A 93 16.04 7.65 18.24
CA ASN A 93 15.67 8.39 17.03
C ASN A 93 14.44 7.74 16.36
N THR A 94 13.51 8.57 15.89
CA THR A 94 12.31 8.11 15.17
C THR A 94 12.32 8.65 13.75
N THR A 95 12.37 7.76 12.78
CA THR A 95 12.20 8.08 11.36
C THR A 95 10.75 7.90 10.96
N TYR A 96 10.20 8.85 10.21
CA TYR A 96 8.89 8.75 9.58
C TYR A 96 9.06 8.70 8.07
N LEU A 97 8.41 7.73 7.43
CA LEU A 97 8.36 7.57 5.98
C LEU A 97 6.91 7.60 5.53
N PHE A 98 6.64 8.42 4.53
CA PHE A 98 5.34 8.61 3.91
C PHE A 98 5.47 8.34 2.42
N THR A 99 4.70 7.38 1.92
CA THR A 99 4.80 6.94 0.52
C THR A 99 3.43 7.00 -0.16
N PRO A 100 3.04 8.13 -0.74
CA PRO A 100 1.94 8.16 -1.70
C PRO A 100 2.39 7.51 -3.02
N GLN A 101 1.51 6.70 -3.59
CA GLN A 101 1.76 6.04 -4.86
C GLN A 101 0.44 5.82 -5.61
N VAL A 102 0.55 5.55 -6.91
CA VAL A 102 -0.55 5.10 -7.74
C VAL A 102 -0.15 3.79 -8.41
N ASN A 103 -1.03 2.81 -8.28
CA ASN A 103 -0.91 1.51 -8.90
C ASN A 103 -1.96 1.34 -10.01
N ALA A 104 -1.56 0.62 -11.05
CA ALA A 104 -2.43 0.11 -12.09
C ALA A 104 -2.49 -1.41 -11.96
N LEU A 105 -3.70 -1.93 -11.79
CA LEU A 105 -3.98 -3.35 -11.66
C LEU A 105 -4.61 -3.86 -12.94
N TYR A 106 -4.05 -4.92 -13.51
CA TYR A 106 -4.56 -5.57 -14.70
C TYR A 106 -5.06 -6.99 -14.38
N ALA A 107 -6.37 -7.21 -14.54
CA ALA A 107 -6.97 -8.53 -14.35
C ALA A 107 -6.87 -9.38 -15.62
N ASN A 108 -6.57 -10.68 -15.48
CA ASN A 108 -6.47 -11.60 -16.62
C ASN A 108 -7.78 -11.67 -17.43
N THR A 109 -8.90 -11.70 -16.72
CA THR A 109 -10.24 -11.78 -17.29
C THR A 109 -11.05 -10.55 -16.85
N PRO A 110 -11.88 -9.96 -17.73
CA PRO A 110 -12.71 -8.82 -17.36
C PRO A 110 -13.60 -9.13 -16.15
N GLY A 111 -13.74 -8.17 -15.23
CA GLY A 111 -14.54 -8.35 -14.01
C GLY A 111 -13.88 -9.18 -12.89
N MET A 112 -12.67 -9.71 -13.08
CA MET A 112 -11.94 -10.47 -12.07
C MET A 112 -11.15 -9.62 -11.07
N HIS A 113 -11.34 -8.30 -11.04
CA HIS A 113 -10.74 -7.47 -10.00
C HIS A 113 -11.21 -7.82 -8.59
N ARG A 114 -12.32 -8.55 -8.45
CA ARG A 114 -12.89 -8.96 -7.15
C ARG A 114 -12.48 -10.38 -6.73
N LYS A 115 -11.92 -11.18 -7.64
CA LYS A 115 -11.54 -12.57 -7.39
C LYS A 115 -10.48 -13.04 -8.38
N GLY A 116 -9.53 -13.85 -7.92
CA GLY A 116 -8.49 -14.42 -8.77
C GLY A 116 -7.30 -13.49 -9.00
N MET A 117 -6.51 -13.82 -10.01
CA MET A 117 -5.19 -13.22 -10.24
C MET A 117 -5.25 -11.91 -11.02
N TYR A 118 -4.35 -10.99 -10.68
CA TYR A 118 -4.09 -9.75 -11.40
C TYR A 118 -2.60 -9.40 -11.34
N PHE A 119 -2.15 -8.62 -12.32
CA PHE A 119 -0.84 -7.99 -12.32
C PHE A 119 -0.95 -6.58 -11.76
N THR A 120 0.08 -6.08 -11.11
CA THR A 120 0.13 -4.71 -10.61
C THR A 120 1.45 -4.06 -10.99
N GLY A 121 1.39 -2.79 -11.36
CA GLY A 121 2.55 -1.92 -11.56
C GLY A 121 2.24 -0.54 -11.02
N GLY A 122 3.20 0.11 -10.38
CA GLY A 122 2.96 1.38 -9.73
C GLY A 122 4.19 2.25 -9.60
N ALA A 123 3.94 3.53 -9.37
CA ALA A 123 4.95 4.52 -9.11
C ALA A 123 4.52 5.43 -7.96
N GLY A 124 5.50 5.93 -7.21
CA GLY A 124 5.24 6.80 -6.07
C GLY A 124 6.48 7.53 -5.61
N LEU A 125 6.34 8.22 -4.49
CA LEU A 125 7.41 8.99 -3.87
C LEU A 125 7.61 8.51 -2.44
N VAL A 126 8.82 8.07 -2.08
CA VAL A 126 9.18 7.86 -0.69
C VAL A 126 9.63 9.20 -0.14
N MET A 127 8.86 9.76 0.78
CA MET A 127 9.21 10.98 1.50
C MET A 127 9.52 10.63 2.94
N GLY A 128 10.57 11.22 3.52
CA GLY A 128 10.95 10.90 4.89
C GLY A 128 11.53 12.09 5.65
N ASP A 129 11.40 12.02 6.97
CA ASP A 129 12.05 12.88 7.94
C ASP A 129 12.98 12.01 8.81
N GLY A 130 14.29 12.21 8.66
CA GLY A 130 15.34 11.47 9.37
C GLY A 130 15.78 12.10 10.69
N GLY A 131 15.11 13.17 11.14
CA GLY A 131 15.44 13.91 12.36
C GLY A 131 16.42 15.07 12.14
N ALA A 132 17.41 14.91 11.25
CA ALA A 132 18.37 15.97 10.86
C ALA A 132 18.05 16.62 9.50
N GLY A 133 17.09 16.09 8.75
CA GLY A 133 16.71 16.54 7.41
C GLY A 133 15.57 15.74 6.82
N SER A 134 14.98 16.25 5.74
CA SER A 134 13.93 15.58 4.98
C SER A 134 14.37 15.30 3.55
N GLY A 135 13.92 14.17 2.99
CA GLY A 135 14.26 13.78 1.63
C GLY A 135 13.09 13.14 0.89
N THR A 136 13.28 13.03 -0.42
CA THR A 136 12.34 12.41 -1.35
C THR A 136 13.12 11.49 -2.29
N ALA A 137 12.58 10.31 -2.58
CA ALA A 137 13.07 9.38 -3.60
C ALA A 137 11.91 8.88 -4.47
N LEU A 138 12.19 8.58 -5.73
CA LEU A 138 11.24 7.91 -6.62
C LEU A 138 11.13 6.44 -6.23
N LYS A 139 9.90 5.91 -6.24
CA LYS A 139 9.62 4.48 -6.07
C LYS A 139 8.93 3.94 -7.31
N LEU A 140 9.37 2.78 -7.76
CA LEU A 140 8.70 1.95 -8.75
C LEU A 140 8.42 0.58 -8.14
N GLU A 141 7.26 0.00 -8.44
CA GLU A 141 6.92 -1.36 -8.03
C GLU A 141 6.16 -2.14 -9.10
N ALA A 142 6.36 -3.45 -9.11
CA ALA A 142 5.63 -4.37 -9.95
C ALA A 142 5.42 -5.71 -9.22
N GLY A 143 4.33 -6.39 -9.54
CA GLY A 143 4.01 -7.64 -8.88
C GLY A 143 2.80 -8.37 -9.44
N ILE A 144 2.49 -9.47 -8.79
CA ILE A 144 1.33 -10.31 -9.06
C ILE A 144 0.56 -10.41 -7.75
N GLY A 145 -0.76 -10.35 -7.84
CA GLY A 145 -1.61 -10.58 -6.69
C GLY A 145 -2.81 -11.46 -7.00
N TRP A 146 -3.39 -11.98 -5.93
CA TRP A 146 -4.56 -12.85 -5.94
C TRP A 146 -5.58 -12.35 -4.93
N ARG A 147 -6.84 -12.39 -5.33
CA ARG A 147 -7.97 -12.09 -4.44
C ARG A 147 -8.79 -13.34 -4.16
N LYS A 148 -9.07 -13.58 -2.88
CA LYS A 148 -9.96 -14.63 -2.40
C LYS A 148 -11.17 -13.97 -1.72
N PRO A 149 -12.37 -14.02 -2.34
CA PRO A 149 -13.58 -13.48 -1.72
C PRO A 149 -13.81 -14.07 -0.33
N TYR A 150 -14.27 -13.24 0.59
CA TYR A 150 -14.66 -13.59 1.96
C TYR A 150 -15.81 -12.68 2.38
N GLU A 151 -17.03 -13.23 2.40
CA GLU A 151 -18.26 -12.47 2.66
C GLU A 151 -18.41 -11.27 1.70
N SER A 152 -18.61 -10.05 2.23
CA SER A 152 -18.66 -8.79 1.47
C SER A 152 -17.27 -8.17 1.24
N ALA A 153 -16.20 -8.90 1.56
CA ALA A 153 -14.82 -8.48 1.42
C ALA A 153 -14.02 -9.44 0.52
N ALA A 154 -12.76 -9.14 0.29
CA ALA A 154 -11.81 -10.08 -0.29
C ALA A 154 -10.47 -10.02 0.44
N TRP A 155 -9.91 -11.18 0.76
CA TRP A 155 -8.49 -11.29 1.08
C TRP A 155 -7.67 -11.03 -0.17
N ARG A 156 -6.61 -10.26 -0.02
CA ARG A 156 -5.65 -9.94 -1.08
C ARG A 156 -4.27 -10.39 -0.65
N TYR A 157 -3.59 -11.05 -1.56
CA TYR A 157 -2.21 -11.48 -1.40
C TYR A 157 -1.43 -10.94 -2.59
N GLU A 158 -0.33 -10.25 -2.35
CA GLU A 158 0.56 -9.73 -3.38
C GLU A 158 1.98 -10.18 -3.13
N VAL A 159 2.72 -10.44 -4.20
CA VAL A 159 4.17 -10.58 -4.18
C VAL A 159 4.76 -9.77 -5.32
N GLY A 160 5.93 -9.18 -5.10
CA GLY A 160 6.51 -8.30 -6.09
C GLY A 160 7.89 -7.78 -5.75
N VAL A 161 8.35 -6.90 -6.63
CA VAL A 161 9.63 -6.21 -6.55
C VAL A 161 9.40 -4.71 -6.47
N GLN A 162 10.30 -4.04 -5.78
CA GLN A 162 10.32 -2.59 -5.64
C GLN A 162 11.72 -2.08 -5.90
N TYR A 163 11.80 -0.94 -6.59
CA TYR A 163 13.01 -0.14 -6.71
C TYR A 163 12.76 1.24 -6.10
N VAL A 164 13.72 1.75 -5.34
CA VAL A 164 13.72 3.12 -4.82
C VAL A 164 15.01 3.80 -5.24
N SER A 165 14.88 4.97 -5.87
CA SER A 165 16.01 5.76 -6.34
C SER A 165 16.87 6.26 -5.19
N ALA A 166 18.08 6.70 -5.50
CA ALA A 166 18.93 7.39 -4.54
C ALA A 166 18.33 8.72 -4.05
N SER A 167 18.69 9.08 -2.82
CA SER A 167 18.36 10.36 -2.20
C SER A 167 19.31 10.61 -1.03
N ASP A 168 20.15 11.64 -1.13
CA ASP A 168 21.19 11.95 -0.14
C ASP A 168 20.60 12.17 1.27
N ASN A 169 19.41 12.75 1.32
CA ASN A 169 18.73 13.08 2.58
C ASN A 169 17.98 11.90 3.22
N LEU A 170 17.75 10.81 2.49
CA LEU A 170 17.06 9.62 3.01
C LEU A 170 18.03 8.49 3.40
N GLY A 171 19.30 8.56 3.00
CA GLY A 171 20.33 7.58 3.34
C GLY A 171 19.86 6.15 3.05
N LEU A 172 19.86 5.29 4.07
CA LEU A 172 19.49 3.86 3.95
C LEU A 172 18.02 3.61 3.61
N PHE A 173 17.16 4.64 3.65
CA PHE A 173 15.75 4.54 3.24
C PHE A 173 15.53 4.87 1.75
N ALA A 174 16.61 5.06 1.01
CA ALA A 174 16.65 5.24 -0.44
C ALA A 174 17.75 4.34 -1.04
N ASP A 175 17.84 4.31 -2.36
CA ASP A 175 18.83 3.54 -3.11
C ASP A 175 18.83 2.03 -2.81
N TYR A 176 17.69 1.39 -3.06
CA TYR A 176 17.53 -0.04 -2.81
C TYR A 176 16.62 -0.75 -3.79
N ILE A 177 16.80 -2.08 -3.85
CA ILE A 177 15.83 -3.02 -4.41
C ILE A 177 15.25 -3.82 -3.25
N ALA A 178 13.93 -4.05 -3.29
CA ALA A 178 13.25 -4.92 -2.35
C ALA A 178 12.44 -5.99 -3.07
N ILE A 179 12.35 -7.16 -2.46
CA ILE A 179 11.48 -8.26 -2.88
C ILE A 179 10.62 -8.62 -1.68
N GLY A 180 9.30 -8.68 -1.87
CA GLY A 180 8.40 -8.87 -0.75
C GLY A 180 7.00 -9.24 -1.17
N GLY A 181 6.15 -9.33 -0.16
CA GLY A 181 4.73 -9.56 -0.34
C GLY A 181 3.89 -8.77 0.64
N ARG A 182 2.60 -8.72 0.35
CA ARG A 182 1.60 -8.03 1.16
C ARG A 182 0.40 -8.94 1.32
N ILE A 183 -0.19 -8.90 2.51
CA ILE A 183 -1.49 -9.50 2.78
C ILE A 183 -2.42 -8.40 3.27
N GLY A 184 -3.65 -8.40 2.81
CA GLY A 184 -4.63 -7.43 3.29
C GLY A 184 -6.05 -7.79 2.96
N ILE A 185 -6.94 -6.88 3.35
CA ILE A 185 -8.37 -6.99 3.16
C ILE A 185 -8.87 -5.88 2.25
N SER A 186 -9.83 -6.21 1.39
CA SER A 186 -10.49 -5.30 0.46
C SER A 186 -11.98 -5.26 0.74
N LEU A 187 -12.49 -4.09 1.06
CA LEU A 187 -13.90 -3.77 1.24
C LEU A 187 -14.41 -3.08 -0.02
N TRP A 188 -15.60 -3.44 -0.50
CA TRP A 188 -16.12 -2.99 -1.79
C TRP A 188 -17.43 -2.21 -1.60
N HIS A 189 -17.52 -1.04 -2.22
CA HIS A 189 -18.67 -0.12 -2.12
C HIS A 189 -19.01 0.56 -3.44
#